data_AF-A0A4Q1SUM8-F1
#
_entry.id   AF-A0A4Q1SUM8-F1
#
_cell.length_a   1.000
_cell.length_b   1.000
_cell.length_c   1.000
_cell.angle_alpha   90.00
_cell.angle_beta   90.00
_cell.angle_gamma   90.00
#
_symmetry.space_group_name_H-M   'P 1'
#
loop_
_entity.id
_entity.type
_entity.pdbx_description
1 polymer ?
#
loop_
_entity_poly.entity_id
_entity_poly.type
_entity_poly.pdbx_seq_one_letter_code
_entity_poly.pdbx_strand_id
1 'polypeptide(L)' 'MDYDRDREQISRDQIAGDHLTEILESSLELETELMRTYLITAERIHEDPVLKDRLQNFAEGNAKRTRQLMEELNQLKN' A
#
# COMPACT_ATOMS: atom_id res chain seq x y z
N MET A 1 -6.06 27.55 -32.27
CA MET A 1 -5.29 26.47 -31.63
C MET A 1 -5.27 26.80 -30.15
N ASP A 2 -6.04 26.08 -29.33
CA ASP A 2 -6.35 26.40 -27.92
C ASP A 2 -5.29 25.79 -26.98
N TYR A 3 -4.02 26.09 -27.25
CA TYR A 3 -2.87 25.49 -26.56
C TYR A 3 -2.89 25.68 -25.03
N ASP A 4 -3.50 26.75 -24.54
CA ASP A 4 -3.58 27.04 -23.10
C ASP A 4 -4.56 26.10 -22.37
N ARG A 5 -5.67 25.73 -23.00
CA ARG A 5 -6.65 24.80 -22.41
C ARG A 5 -6.07 23.38 -22.27
N ASP A 6 -5.35 22.93 -23.30
CA ASP A 6 -4.73 21.60 -23.28
C ASP A 6 -3.62 21.51 -22.23
N ARG A 7 -2.87 22.60 -22.01
CA ARG A 7 -1.82 22.68 -20.99
C ARG A 7 -2.36 22.64 -19.56
N GLU A 8 -3.48 23.32 -19.30
CA GLU A 8 -4.15 23.28 -18.01
C GLU A 8 -4.73 21.91 -17.70
N GLN A 9 -5.26 21.20 -18.70
CA GLN A 9 -5.82 19.86 -18.52
C GLN A 9 -4.71 18.84 -18.21
N ILE A 10 -3.61 18.85 -18.97
CA ILE A 10 -2.45 17.97 -18.73
C ILE A 10 -1.91 18.20 -17.31
N SER A 11 -1.77 19.45 -16.87
CA SER A 11 -1.27 19.77 -15.53
C SER A 11 -2.18 19.21 -14.41
N ARG A 12 -3.51 19.24 -14.58
CA ARG A 12 -4.44 18.69 -13.58
C ARG A 12 -4.38 17.18 -13.52
N ASP A 13 -4.32 16.52 -14.68
CA ASP A 13 -4.27 15.06 -14.76
C ASP A 13 -2.95 14.53 -14.17
N GLN A 14 -1.86 15.27 -14.37
CA GLN A 14 -0.55 14.95 -13.77
C GLN A 14 -0.56 15.10 -12.24
N ILE A 15 -1.11 16.20 -11.72
CA ILE A 15 -1.25 16.42 -10.27
C ILE A 15 -2.14 15.34 -9.63
N ALA A 16 -3.22 14.92 -10.32
CA ALA A 16 -4.08 13.85 -9.85
C ALA A 16 -3.38 12.48 -9.83
N GLY A 17 -2.54 12.20 -10.84
CA GLY A 17 -1.70 11.00 -10.88
C GLY A 17 -0.64 10.96 -9.78
N ASP A 18 -0.01 12.11 -9.50
CA ASP A 18 0.99 12.24 -8.43
C ASP A 18 0.35 12.02 -7.05
N HIS A 19 -0.79 12.66 -6.79
CA HIS A 19 -1.51 12.48 -5.52
C HIS A 19 -2.01 11.03 -5.33
N LEU A 20 -2.47 10.38 -6.40
CA LEU A 20 -2.87 8.97 -6.32
C LEU A 20 -1.66 8.08 -5.95
N THR A 21 -0.51 8.32 -6.59
CA THR A 21 0.72 7.58 -6.32
C THR A 21 1.17 7.74 -4.86
N GLU A 22 1.13 8.96 -4.33
CA GLU A 22 1.46 9.24 -2.92
C GLU A 22 0.53 8.49 -1.94
N ILE A 23 -0.78 8.43 -2.21
CA ILE A 23 -1.73 7.67 -1.38
C ILE A 23 -1.37 6.18 -1.38
N LEU A 24 -1.05 5.64 -2.55
CA LEU A 24 -0.72 4.22 -2.72
C LEU A 24 0.62 3.88 -2.06
N GLU A 25 1.62 4.76 -2.14
CA GLU A 25 2.88 4.60 -1.41
C GLU A 25 2.70 4.65 0.10
N SER A 26 1.90 5.60 0.61
CA SER A 26 1.56 5.66 2.03
C SER A 26 0.82 4.40 2.50
N SER A 27 -0.08 3.87 1.67
CA SER A 27 -0.78 2.61 1.97
C SER A 27 0.18 1.42 2.04
N LEU A 28 1.19 1.38 1.16
CA LEU A 28 2.23 0.34 1.17
C LEU A 28 3.04 0.35 2.47
N GLU A 29 3.40 1.53 2.96
CA GLU A 29 4.10 1.69 4.23
C GLU A 29 3.25 1.20 5.40
N LEU A 30 1.97 1.60 5.46
CA LEU A 30 1.04 1.17 6.50
C LEU A 30 0.84 -0.35 6.52
N GLU A 31 0.69 -0.98 5.35
CA GLU A 31 0.55 -2.44 5.30
C GLU A 31 1.80 -3.16 5.78
N THR A 32 2.99 -2.63 5.46
CA THR A 32 4.26 -3.18 5.91
C THR A 32 4.43 -3.05 7.42
N GLU A 33 4.03 -1.91 8.00
CA GLU A 33 4.04 -1.70 9.45
C GLU A 33 3.07 -2.63 10.18
N LEU A 34 1.85 -2.78 9.66
CA LEU A 34 0.85 -3.70 10.22
C LEU A 34 1.35 -5.14 10.18
N MET A 35 1.94 -5.58 9.06
CA MET A 35 2.55 -6.90 8.93
C MET A 35 3.61 -7.14 10.02
N ARG A 36 4.54 -6.20 10.19
CA ARG A 36 5.59 -6.29 11.22
C ARG A 36 4.99 -6.34 12.61
N THR A 37 3.99 -5.51 12.88
CA THR A 37 3.30 -5.45 14.17
C THR A 37 2.62 -6.77 14.52
N TYR A 38 1.92 -7.39 13.55
CA TYR A 38 1.27 -8.67 13.77
C TYR A 38 2.27 -9.81 14.00
N LEU A 39 3.37 -9.86 13.24
CA LEU A 39 4.42 -10.86 13.45
C LEU A 39 5.08 -10.72 14.83
N ILE A 40 5.45 -9.49 15.23
CA ILE A 40 6.07 -9.25 16.54
C ILE A 40 5.09 -9.61 17.67
N THR A 41 3.82 -9.24 17.53
CA THR A 41 2.79 -9.55 18.53
C THR A 41 2.54 -11.06 18.62
N ALA A 42 2.48 -11.76 17.49
CA ALA A 42 2.30 -13.21 17.43
C ALA A 42 3.43 -13.96 18.16
N GLU A 43 4.68 -13.49 18.05
CA GLU A 43 5.81 -14.10 18.75
C GLU A 43 5.78 -13.89 20.28
N ARG A 44 5.07 -12.85 20.75
CA ARG A 44 4.90 -12.57 22.18
C ARG A 44 3.74 -13.31 22.83
N ILE A 45 2.87 -13.94 22.03
CA ILE A 45 1.72 -14.69 22.55
C ILE A 45 2.13 -16.15 22.75
N HIS A 46 2.12 -16.58 24.01
CA HIS A 46 2.49 -17.95 24.40
C HIS A 46 1.28 -18.78 24.86
N GLU A 47 0.25 -18.14 25.40
CA GLU A 47 -0.88 -18.83 26.04
C GLU A 47 -2.13 -18.95 25.14
N ASP A 48 -2.11 -18.32 23.96
CA ASP A 48 -3.23 -18.34 23.02
C ASP A 48 -2.76 -18.71 21.61
N PRO A 49 -2.68 -20.02 21.28
CA PRO A 49 -2.24 -20.47 19.96
C PRO A 49 -3.21 -20.06 18.84
N VAL A 50 -4.49 -19.86 19.14
CA VAL A 50 -5.49 -19.44 18.14
C VAL A 50 -5.28 -17.98 17.76
N LEU A 51 -5.04 -17.10 18.73
CA LEU A 51 -4.73 -15.70 18.45
C LEU A 51 -3.38 -15.56 17.74
N LYS A 52 -2.36 -16.34 18.14
CA LYS A 52 -1.07 -16.39 17.44
C LYS A 52 -1.24 -16.70 15.96
N ASP A 53 -1.98 -17.77 15.64
CA ASP A 53 -2.25 -18.18 14.26
C ASP A 53 -3.02 -17.09 13.47
N ARG A 54 -4.03 -16.46 14.09
CA ARG A 54 -4.77 -15.35 13.47
C ARG A 54 -3.87 -14.16 13.11
N LEU A 55 -2.94 -13.79 14.00
CA LEU A 55 -2.01 -12.69 13.73
C LEU A 55 -1.02 -13.05 12.62
N GLN A 56 -0.55 -14.29 12.54
CA GLN A 56 0.27 -14.76 11.42
C GLN A 56 -0.52 -14.69 10.10
N ASN A 57 -1.77 -15.15 10.08
CA ASN A 57 -2.66 -15.03 8.92
C ASN A 57 -2.89 -13.58 8.49
N PHE A 58 -3.01 -12.65 9.43
CA PHE A 58 -3.12 -11.22 9.10
C PHE A 58 -1.84 -10.70 8.45
N ALA A 59 -0.67 -11.05 8.98
CA ALA A 59 0.62 -10.67 8.42
C ALA A 59 0.80 -11.23 6.98
N GLU A 60 0.43 -12.47 6.73
CA GLU A 60 0.45 -13.07 5.38
C GLU A 60 -0.49 -12.34 4.43
N GLY A 61 -1.68 -11.96 4.91
CA GLY A 61 -2.63 -11.14 4.17
C GLY A 61 -2.06 -9.78 3.80
N ASN A 62 -1.37 -9.10 4.73
CA ASN A 62 -0.65 -7.87 4.44
C ASN A 62 0.43 -8.10 3.38
N ALA A 63 1.25 -9.15 3.51
CA ALA A 63 2.30 -9.46 2.54
C ALA A 63 1.75 -9.65 1.11
N LYS A 64 0.57 -10.27 0.98
CA LYS A 64 -0.09 -10.44 -0.33
C LYS A 64 -0.53 -9.10 -0.91
N ARG A 65 -1.22 -8.27 -0.13
CA ARG A 65 -1.70 -6.96 -0.60
C ARG A 65 -0.56 -6.01 -0.93
N THR A 66 0.51 -6.03 -0.12
CA THR A 66 1.74 -5.26 -0.36
C THR A 66 2.36 -5.62 -1.71
N ARG A 67 2.43 -6.91 -2.08
CA ARG A 67 2.90 -7.32 -3.41
C ARG A 67 2.02 -6.79 -4.54
N GLN A 68 0.70 -6.94 -4.41
CA GLN A 68 -0.25 -6.44 -5.41
C GLN A 68 -0.14 -4.92 -5.56
N LEU A 69 -0.03 -4.19 -4.45
CA LEU A 69 0.12 -2.74 -4.46
C LEU A 69 1.43 -2.28 -5.10
N MET A 70 2.53 -3.01 -4.86
CA MET A 70 3.80 -2.76 -5.55
C MET A 70 3.70 -2.99 -7.06
N GLU A 71 2.96 -4.01 -7.50
CA GLU A 71 2.72 -4.27 -8.93
C GLU A 71 1.95 -3.11 -9.58
N GLU A 72 0.91 -2.59 -8.93
CA GLU A 72 0.15 -1.43 -9.42
C GLU A 72 0.98 -0.14 -9.41
N LEU A 73 1.74 0.12 -8.34
CA LEU A 73 2.66 1.27 -8.27
C LEU A 73 3.71 1.24 -9.38
N ASN A 74 4.24 0.05 -9.71
CA ASN A 74 5.18 -0.09 -10.82
C ASN A 74 4.51 0.15 -12.17
N GLN A 75 3.23 -0.20 -12.34
CA GLN A 75 2.48 0.10 -13.56
C GLN A 75 2.21 1.60 -13.72
N LEU A 76 1.97 2.33 -12.63
CA LEU A 76 1.73 3.78 -12.66
C LEU A 76 2.99 4.61 -12.92
N LYS A 77 4.17 4.07 -12.61
CA LYS A 77 5.47 4.74 -12.79
C LYS A 77 6.15 4.48 -14.14
N ASN A 78 5.64 3.53 -14.92
CA ASN A 78 6.16 3.15 -16.25
C ASN A 78 5.34 3.79 -17.37
#